data_AF-A0A957XGA6-F1
#
_entry.id   AF-A0A957XGA6-F1
#
_cell.length_a   1.000
_cell.length_b   1.000
_cell.length_c   1.000
_cell.angle_alpha   90.00
_cell.angle_beta   90.00
_cell.angle_gamma   90.00
#
_symmetry.space_group_name_H-M   'P 1'
#
loop_
_entity.id
_entity.type
_entity.pdbx_description
1 polymer ?
#
loop_
_entity_poly.entity_id
_entity_poly.type
_entity_poly.pdbx_seq_one_letter_code
_entity_poly.pdbx_strand_id
1 'polypeptide(L)'
;MILFRAADGYETRLDREQMQQATARGLVAFRDMETEDGWEPFTRGKAEMVPAPFYLVWAAAEEASAETFSWNAWPWPYQLTNIEMIDFATTYDRLYPPEIEETTTEHEGFKLFTETCLKCHSINLQGGVEGPELNIPQNITEYRDQETLMAFIKDPTSFRAGSKMPPMGEKLSDEEIDTILAYITWMADHKQEQAEP
;
A
#
# COMPACT_ATOMS: atom_id res chain seq x y z
N MET A 1 9.00 -10.39 4.35
CA MET A 1 8.71 -9.10 3.69
C MET A 1 9.53 -8.02 4.38
N ILE A 2 9.97 -6.97 3.69
CA ILE A 2 10.52 -5.78 4.35
C ILE A 2 9.41 -4.75 4.53
N LEU A 3 9.26 -4.25 5.75
CA LEU A 3 8.38 -3.15 6.11
C LEU A 3 9.20 -1.88 6.35
N PHE A 4 8.77 -0.77 5.76
CA PHE A 4 9.30 0.56 5.97
C PHE A 4 8.24 1.40 6.66
N ARG A 5 8.59 2.04 7.78
CA ARG A 5 7.69 2.95 8.52
C ARG A 5 8.25 4.36 8.55
N ALA A 6 7.38 5.33 8.27
CA ALA A 6 7.69 6.75 8.37
C ALA A 6 7.05 7.39 9.61
N ALA A 7 7.60 8.53 10.04
CA ALA A 7 7.17 9.23 11.24
C ALA A 7 5.72 9.78 11.16
N ASP A 8 5.20 9.98 9.95
CA ASP A 8 3.82 10.41 9.70
C ASP A 8 2.81 9.24 9.71
N GLY A 9 3.27 8.02 10.01
CA GLY A 9 2.45 6.81 10.01
C GLY A 9 2.36 6.13 8.64
N TYR A 10 3.02 6.67 7.60
CA TYR A 10 3.08 6.02 6.30
C TYR A 10 3.86 4.70 6.38
N GLU A 11 3.24 3.63 5.89
CA GLU A 11 3.86 2.31 5.76
C GLU A 11 3.94 1.90 4.30
N THR A 12 5.07 1.29 3.93
CA THR A 12 5.25 0.66 2.61
C THR A 12 6.10 -0.59 2.73
N ARG A 13 5.98 -1.49 1.75
CA ARG A 13 6.46 -2.87 1.88
C ARG A 13 7.12 -3.32 0.59
N LEU A 14 8.07 -4.23 0.72
CA LEU A 14 8.65 -4.97 -0.39
C LEU A 14 8.59 -6.46 -0.11
N ASP A 15 7.99 -7.21 -1.03
CA ASP A 15 8.03 -8.65 -0.98
C ASP A 15 9.39 -9.21 -1.43
N ARG A 16 9.53 -10.53 -1.33
CA ARG A 16 10.76 -11.23 -1.68
C ARG A 16 11.06 -11.18 -3.18
N GLU A 17 10.04 -11.29 -4.02
CA GLU A 17 10.19 -11.34 -5.46
C GLU A 17 10.71 -9.99 -5.98
N GLN A 18 10.10 -8.89 -5.55
CA GLN A 18 10.54 -7.55 -5.89
C GLN A 18 11.97 -7.29 -5.43
N MET A 19 12.32 -7.68 -4.20
CA MET A 19 13.70 -7.57 -3.71
C MET A 19 14.72 -8.39 -4.53
N GLN A 20 14.29 -9.52 -5.11
CA GLN A 20 15.15 -10.40 -5.90
C GLN A 20 15.36 -9.91 -7.33
N GLN A 21 14.55 -8.97 -7.82
CA GLN A 21 14.67 -8.45 -9.19
C GLN A 21 16.04 -7.81 -9.47
N ALA A 22 16.88 -7.54 -8.46
CA ALA A 22 18.28 -7.10 -8.58
C ALA A 22 18.52 -5.90 -9.51
N THR A 23 17.47 -5.15 -9.86
CA THR A 23 17.51 -4.01 -10.78
C THR A 23 17.76 -2.69 -10.05
N ALA A 24 17.65 -2.69 -8.71
CA ALA A 24 17.83 -1.50 -7.90
C ALA A 24 18.66 -1.76 -6.64
N ARG A 25 19.37 -0.73 -6.21
CA ARG A 25 20.05 -0.62 -4.92
C ARG A 25 19.34 0.43 -4.06
N GLY A 26 18.79 -0.01 -2.94
CA GLY A 26 18.25 0.89 -1.92
C GLY A 26 19.38 1.59 -1.15
N LEU A 27 19.23 2.90 -0.95
CA LEU A 27 20.15 3.76 -0.22
C LEU A 27 19.34 4.55 0.82
N VAL A 28 19.91 4.72 2.02
CA VAL A 28 19.29 5.53 3.07
C VAL A 28 20.07 6.84 3.18
N ALA A 29 19.47 7.92 2.68
CA ALA A 29 20.00 9.26 2.82
C ALA A 29 19.64 9.82 4.21
N PHE A 30 20.53 10.62 4.80
CA PHE A 30 20.39 11.17 6.15
C PHE A 30 20.51 12.70 6.22
N ARG A 31 20.84 13.34 5.10
CA ARG A 31 20.93 14.81 4.93
C ARG A 31 21.03 15.18 3.45
N ASP A 32 20.73 16.44 3.15
CA ASP A 32 21.10 17.07 1.89
C ASP A 32 22.52 17.64 1.98
N MET A 33 23.26 17.53 0.87
CA MET A 33 24.64 18.01 0.78
C MET A 33 24.73 19.52 0.52
N GLU A 34 23.65 20.11 0.01
CA GLU A 34 23.57 21.53 -0.37
C GLU A 34 23.09 22.42 0.78
N THR A 35 22.67 21.82 1.90
CA THR A 35 22.30 22.52 3.14
C THR A 35 23.42 22.43 4.18
N GLU A 36 23.67 23.50 4.94
CA GLU A 36 24.68 23.49 6.01
C GLU A 36 24.36 22.45 7.10
N ASP A 37 23.09 22.34 7.50
CA ASP A 37 22.64 21.40 8.54
C ASP A 37 21.28 20.78 8.19
N GLY A 38 21.29 19.51 7.80
CA GLY A 38 20.08 18.69 7.71
C GLY A 38 19.50 18.55 6.31
N TRP A 39 18.21 18.86 6.19
CA TRP A 39 17.42 18.58 4.98
C TRP A 39 16.77 19.87 4.47
N GLU A 40 16.70 20.02 3.16
CA GLU A 40 15.90 21.07 2.54
C GLU A 40 14.39 20.74 2.68
N PRO A 41 13.56 21.64 3.23
CA PRO A 41 12.13 21.45 3.26
C PRO A 41 11.54 21.48 1.84
N PHE A 42 10.51 20.66 1.60
CA PHE A 42 9.76 20.67 0.35
C PHE A 42 8.25 20.80 0.62
N THR A 43 7.52 21.33 -0.35
CA THR A 43 6.06 21.47 -0.24
C THR A 43 5.35 20.27 -0.86
N ARG A 44 4.50 19.59 -0.09
CA ARG A 44 3.57 18.57 -0.59
C ARG A 44 2.13 19.03 -0.32
N GLY A 45 1.45 19.47 -1.38
CA GLY A 45 0.12 20.04 -1.27
C GLY A 45 0.14 21.38 -0.52
N LYS A 46 -0.47 21.42 0.68
CA LYS A 46 -0.46 22.61 1.55
C LYS A 46 0.50 22.50 2.74
N ALA A 47 1.13 21.33 2.91
CA ALA A 47 2.04 21.07 4.01
C ALA A 47 3.48 21.27 3.54
N GLU A 48 4.27 21.95 4.36
CA GLU A 48 5.72 21.88 4.29
C GLU A 48 6.17 20.60 4.98
N MET A 49 7.06 19.86 4.33
CA MET A 49 7.55 18.57 4.77
C MET A 49 9.08 18.61 4.80
N VAL A 50 9.66 17.89 5.74
CA VAL A 50 11.11 17.70 5.85
C VAL A 50 11.39 16.20 5.84
N PRO A 51 12.29 15.69 4.98
CA PRO A 51 12.57 14.25 4.88
C PRO A 51 13.18 13.58 6.13
N ALA A 52 13.52 14.33 7.17
CA ALA A 52 14.19 13.83 8.36
C ALA A 52 13.42 12.72 9.11
N PRO A 53 14.10 11.76 9.77
CA PRO A 53 15.56 11.68 9.90
C PRO A 53 16.24 11.05 8.67
N PHE A 54 15.53 10.18 7.94
CA PHE A 54 16.07 9.44 6.82
C PHE A 54 15.12 9.42 5.62
N TYR A 55 15.70 9.34 4.42
CA TYR A 55 14.96 9.17 3.18
C TYR A 55 15.47 7.91 2.44
N LEU A 56 14.56 6.98 2.14
CA LEU A 56 14.86 5.86 1.27
C LEU A 56 14.82 6.29 -0.19
N VAL A 57 15.95 6.12 -0.86
CA VAL A 57 16.11 6.40 -2.29
C VAL A 57 16.66 5.18 -3.02
N TRP A 58 16.46 5.14 -4.34
CA TRP A 58 16.85 4.00 -5.17
C TRP A 58 17.80 4.44 -6.27
N ALA A 59 18.85 3.65 -6.49
CA ALA A 59 19.71 3.76 -7.65
C ALA A 59 19.56 2.50 -8.51
N ALA A 60 19.77 2.63 -9.82
CA ALA A 60 19.89 1.46 -10.69
C ALA A 60 21.04 0.55 -10.20
N ALA A 61 20.83 -0.76 -10.20
CA ALA A 61 21.93 -1.71 -10.01
C ALA A 61 22.92 -1.62 -11.18
N GLU A 62 24.17 -2.06 -10.99
CA GLU A 62 25.22 -1.93 -12.02
C GLU A 62 24.86 -2.69 -13.31
N GLU A 63 24.12 -3.79 -13.17
CA GLU A 63 23.66 -4.65 -14.26
C GLU A 63 22.30 -4.23 -14.84
N ALA A 64 21.64 -3.23 -14.24
CA ALA A 64 20.33 -2.77 -14.70
C ALA A 64 20.45 -1.85 -15.93
N SER A 65 19.53 -2.00 -16.88
CA SER A 65 19.40 -1.11 -18.03
C SER A 65 18.31 -0.07 -17.76
N ALA A 66 18.26 0.97 -18.60
CA ALA A 66 17.15 1.94 -18.57
C ALA A 66 15.77 1.29 -18.84
N GLU A 67 15.74 0.08 -19.40
CA GLU A 67 14.52 -0.68 -19.66
C GLU A 67 14.10 -1.53 -18.46
N THR A 68 15.05 -1.96 -17.61
CA THR A 68 14.79 -2.84 -16.46
C THR A 68 14.69 -2.10 -15.13
N PHE A 69 15.20 -0.87 -15.06
CA PHE A 69 15.03 0.01 -13.89
C PHE A 69 13.95 1.07 -14.12
N SER A 70 12.87 0.98 -13.34
CA SER A 70 11.81 1.99 -13.32
C SER A 70 11.75 2.67 -11.95
N TRP A 71 11.93 4.00 -11.95
CA TRP A 71 11.86 4.82 -10.73
C TRP A 71 10.52 4.69 -10.00
N ASN A 72 9.44 4.43 -10.73
CA ASN A 72 8.09 4.30 -10.17
C ASN A 72 7.80 2.90 -9.61
N ALA A 73 8.67 1.91 -9.85
CA ALA A 73 8.48 0.56 -9.33
C ALA A 73 8.83 0.45 -7.84
N TRP A 74 9.58 1.41 -7.28
CA TRP A 74 10.11 1.33 -5.93
C TRP A 74 9.47 2.36 -5.00
N PRO A 75 9.33 2.08 -3.69
CA PRO A 75 8.73 3.01 -2.75
C PRO A 75 9.74 4.05 -2.25
N TRP A 76 9.33 5.32 -2.15
CA TRP A 76 10.19 6.44 -1.74
C TRP A 76 9.73 7.07 -0.41
N PRO A 77 9.72 6.34 0.72
CA PRO A 77 9.36 6.89 2.02
C PRO A 77 10.45 7.86 2.50
N TYR A 78 10.08 9.13 2.62
CA TYR A 78 10.78 10.10 3.44
C TYR A 78 10.32 9.97 4.91
N GLN A 79 11.00 10.64 5.84
CA GLN A 79 10.73 10.53 7.28
C GLN A 79 10.83 9.10 7.80
N LEU A 80 11.68 8.28 7.18
CA LEU A 80 11.85 6.87 7.51
C LEU A 80 12.42 6.71 8.92
N THR A 81 11.79 5.88 9.74
CA THR A 81 12.16 5.63 11.14
C THR A 81 12.52 4.17 11.41
N ASN A 82 11.87 3.24 10.72
CA ASN A 82 12.10 1.80 10.88
C ASN A 82 12.22 1.08 9.53
N ILE A 83 13.12 0.11 9.47
CA ILE A 83 13.22 -0.90 8.41
C ILE A 83 13.22 -2.26 9.11
N GLU A 84 12.21 -3.07 8.86
CA GLU A 84 11.97 -4.31 9.59
C GLU A 84 11.76 -5.46 8.62
N MET A 85 12.37 -6.61 8.92
CA MET A 85 11.95 -7.87 8.29
C MET A 85 10.77 -8.41 9.08
N ILE A 86 9.64 -8.54 8.42
CA ILE A 86 8.41 -9.05 9.01
C ILE A 86 7.96 -10.34 8.33
N ASP A 87 7.27 -11.16 9.12
CA ASP A 87 6.34 -12.15 8.59
C ASP A 87 4.95 -11.50 8.48
N PHE A 88 4.37 -11.54 7.29
CA PHE A 88 3.12 -10.85 7.01
C PHE A 88 1.96 -11.48 7.76
N ALA A 89 1.90 -12.82 7.79
CA ALA A 89 0.80 -13.56 8.41
C ALA A 89 0.66 -13.26 9.91
N THR A 90 1.77 -12.97 10.58
CA THR A 90 1.78 -12.61 12.01
C THR A 90 1.64 -11.11 12.25
N THR A 91 2.17 -10.26 11.37
CA THR A 91 2.11 -8.79 11.55
C THR A 91 0.75 -8.21 11.15
N TYR A 92 0.13 -8.80 10.13
CA TYR A 92 -1.15 -8.41 9.55
C TYR A 92 -2.15 -9.56 9.66
N ASP A 93 -2.19 -10.17 10.84
CA ASP A 93 -3.00 -11.35 11.18
C ASP A 93 -4.52 -11.15 10.98
N ARG A 94 -5.01 -9.91 11.02
CA ARG A 94 -6.43 -9.60 10.81
C ARG A 94 -6.81 -9.38 9.35
N LEU A 95 -5.81 -9.28 8.48
CA LEU A 95 -5.93 -9.24 7.02
C LEU A 95 -5.64 -10.61 6.40
N TYR A 96 -4.66 -11.33 6.96
CA TYR A 96 -4.22 -12.60 6.42
C TYR A 96 -5.37 -13.62 6.51
N PRO A 97 -5.70 -14.35 5.42
CA PRO A 97 -6.74 -15.36 5.43
C PRO A 97 -6.15 -16.77 5.64
N PRO A 98 -5.83 -17.21 6.88
CA PRO A 98 -5.13 -18.47 7.12
C PRO A 98 -5.96 -19.72 6.77
N GLU A 99 -7.29 -19.57 6.67
CA GLU A 99 -8.23 -20.66 6.39
C GLU A 99 -8.42 -20.89 4.89
N ILE A 100 -7.88 -20.00 4.05
CA ILE A 100 -8.07 -20.05 2.61
C ILE A 100 -6.84 -20.66 1.95
N GLU A 101 -7.04 -21.70 1.15
CA GLU A 101 -6.00 -22.29 0.29
C GLU A 101 -5.44 -21.25 -0.70
N GLU A 102 -4.13 -21.29 -0.94
CA GLU A 102 -3.45 -20.28 -1.76
C GLU A 102 -3.95 -20.19 -3.22
N THR A 103 -4.66 -21.22 -3.69
CA THR A 103 -5.15 -21.38 -5.07
C THR A 103 -6.57 -20.83 -5.29
N THR A 104 -7.20 -20.27 -4.26
CA THR A 104 -8.56 -19.71 -4.36
C THR A 104 -8.55 -18.26 -4.85
N THR A 105 -9.69 -17.81 -5.38
CA THR A 105 -9.89 -16.42 -5.80
C THR A 105 -9.74 -15.45 -4.63
N GLU A 106 -10.23 -15.78 -3.44
CA GLU A 106 -10.13 -14.92 -2.26
C GLU A 106 -8.69 -14.74 -1.80
N HIS A 107 -7.85 -15.79 -1.88
CA HIS A 107 -6.44 -15.66 -1.54
C HIS A 107 -5.66 -14.84 -2.58
N GLU A 108 -6.00 -14.98 -3.87
CA GLU A 108 -5.46 -14.10 -4.92
C GLU A 108 -5.91 -12.65 -4.74
N GLY A 109 -7.18 -12.44 -4.39
CA GLY A 109 -7.76 -11.13 -4.08
C GLY A 109 -7.09 -10.47 -2.88
N PHE A 110 -6.74 -11.25 -1.85
CA PHE A 110 -5.92 -10.82 -0.74
C PHE A 110 -4.56 -10.29 -1.22
N LYS A 111 -3.82 -11.06 -2.04
CA LYS A 111 -2.52 -10.62 -2.58
C LYS A 111 -2.65 -9.29 -3.32
N LEU A 112 -3.56 -9.22 -4.29
CA LEU A 112 -3.85 -8.00 -5.05
C LEU A 112 -4.23 -6.81 -4.16
N PHE A 113 -5.06 -7.03 -3.14
CA PHE A 113 -5.45 -6.01 -2.18
C PHE A 113 -4.24 -5.49 -1.38
N THR A 114 -3.36 -6.40 -0.92
CA THR A 114 -2.16 -6.01 -0.15
C THR A 114 -1.17 -5.18 -0.97
N GLU A 115 -1.06 -5.46 -2.26
CA GLU A 115 -0.17 -4.77 -3.19
C GLU A 115 -0.72 -3.39 -3.61
N THR A 116 -2.04 -3.26 -3.76
CA THR A 116 -2.64 -2.09 -4.42
C THR A 116 -3.47 -1.20 -3.50
N CYS A 117 -4.25 -1.78 -2.58
CA CYS A 117 -5.25 -1.06 -1.79
C CYS A 117 -4.78 -0.78 -0.36
N LEU A 118 -4.08 -1.72 0.26
CA LEU A 118 -3.69 -1.70 1.68
C LEU A 118 -2.81 -0.50 2.07
N LYS A 119 -2.14 0.12 1.09
CA LYS A 119 -1.37 1.35 1.30
C LYS A 119 -2.22 2.50 1.84
N CYS A 120 -3.46 2.60 1.36
CA CYS A 120 -4.37 3.69 1.71
C CYS A 120 -5.52 3.22 2.60
N HIS A 121 -6.03 2.01 2.34
CA HIS A 121 -7.17 1.43 3.04
C HIS A 121 -6.73 0.45 4.13
N SER A 122 -7.66 0.16 5.03
CA SER A 122 -7.51 -0.86 6.06
C SER A 122 -8.67 -1.85 6.06
N ILE A 123 -8.40 -3.03 6.60
CA ILE A 123 -9.37 -4.07 6.94
C ILE A 123 -9.12 -4.44 8.40
N ASN A 124 -10.15 -4.48 9.22
CA ASN A 124 -10.04 -4.76 10.66
C ASN A 124 -9.02 -3.84 11.36
N LEU A 125 -8.97 -2.58 10.90
CA LEU A 125 -8.05 -1.52 11.35
C LEU A 125 -6.55 -1.81 11.15
N GLN A 126 -6.20 -2.78 10.30
CA GLN A 126 -4.84 -2.99 9.84
C GLN A 126 -4.70 -2.51 8.39
N GLY A 127 -3.71 -1.65 8.14
CA GLY A 127 -3.47 -1.04 6.83
C GLY A 127 -3.28 0.47 6.89
N GLY A 128 -3.53 1.13 5.77
CA GLY A 128 -3.48 2.59 5.66
C GLY A 128 -4.66 3.29 6.32
N VAL A 129 -4.46 4.58 6.58
CA VAL A 129 -5.45 5.48 7.22
C VAL A 129 -5.89 6.64 6.31
N GLU A 130 -5.36 6.70 5.09
CA GLU A 130 -5.69 7.75 4.11
C GLU A 130 -7.06 7.55 3.48
N GLY A 131 -7.39 6.29 3.18
CA GLY A 131 -8.71 5.84 2.75
C GLY A 131 -9.54 5.34 3.94
N PRO A 132 -10.86 5.20 3.77
CA PRO A 132 -11.70 4.58 4.79
C PRO A 132 -11.29 3.12 5.05
N GLU A 133 -11.52 2.67 6.27
CA GLU A 133 -11.58 1.25 6.61
C GLU A 133 -12.72 0.59 5.81
N LEU A 134 -12.53 -0.65 5.34
CA LEU A 134 -13.41 -1.32 4.39
C LEU A 134 -14.20 -2.52 4.94
N ASN A 135 -14.02 -2.92 6.20
CA ASN A 135 -14.64 -4.12 6.79
C ASN A 135 -15.52 -3.85 8.03
N ILE A 136 -15.13 -2.98 8.94
CA ILE A 136 -15.80 -2.74 10.22
C ILE A 136 -16.19 -1.27 10.46
N PRO A 137 -17.34 -1.01 11.11
CA PRO A 137 -18.32 -1.99 11.60
C PRO A 137 -19.17 -2.61 10.46
N GLN A 138 -19.22 -1.94 9.31
CA GLN A 138 -19.93 -2.40 8.14
C GLN A 138 -18.97 -2.48 6.95
N ASN A 139 -18.84 -3.67 6.38
CA ASN A 139 -18.03 -3.95 5.22
C ASN A 139 -18.64 -3.24 4.01
N ILE A 140 -17.78 -2.67 3.16
CA ILE A 140 -18.21 -1.90 2.00
C ILE A 140 -19.15 -2.67 1.07
N THR A 141 -19.01 -4.00 0.99
CA THR A 141 -19.81 -4.90 0.15
C THR A 141 -21.19 -5.20 0.73
N GLU A 142 -21.44 -4.91 2.02
CA GLU A 142 -22.75 -5.11 2.64
C GLU A 142 -23.77 -4.02 2.25
N TYR A 143 -23.30 -2.87 1.76
CA TYR A 143 -24.17 -1.73 1.43
C TYR A 143 -23.87 -1.06 0.09
N ARG A 144 -22.89 -1.57 -0.67
CA ARG A 144 -22.64 -1.19 -2.06
C ARG A 144 -22.61 -2.45 -2.90
N ASP A 145 -23.35 -2.46 -3.99
CA ASP A 145 -23.32 -3.55 -4.96
C ASP A 145 -21.99 -3.59 -5.71
N GLN A 146 -21.66 -4.78 -6.22
CA GLN A 146 -20.40 -5.06 -6.92
C GLN A 146 -20.23 -4.19 -8.18
N GLU A 147 -21.29 -3.95 -8.96
CA GLU A 147 -21.22 -3.12 -10.17
C GLU A 147 -20.83 -1.68 -9.83
N THR A 148 -21.45 -1.10 -8.79
CA THR A 148 -21.12 0.23 -8.29
C THR A 148 -19.68 0.29 -7.75
N LEU A 149 -19.23 -0.74 -7.05
CA LEU A 149 -17.86 -0.79 -6.53
C LEU A 149 -16.83 -0.89 -7.65
N MET A 150 -17.05 -1.76 -8.62
CA MET A 150 -16.22 -1.89 -9.83
C MET A 150 -16.10 -0.55 -10.56
N ALA A 151 -17.22 0.09 -10.86
CA ALA A 151 -17.24 1.38 -11.54
C ALA A 151 -16.51 2.47 -10.73
N PHE A 152 -16.69 2.49 -9.40
CA PHE A 152 -16.00 3.43 -8.53
C PHE A 152 -14.49 3.19 -8.49
N ILE A 153 -14.02 1.95 -8.38
CA ILE A 153 -12.59 1.62 -8.34
C ILE A 153 -11.92 2.00 -9.67
N LYS A 154 -12.60 1.77 -10.80
CA LYS A 154 -12.09 2.11 -12.13
C LYS A 154 -11.95 3.62 -12.32
N ASP A 155 -12.97 4.39 -11.96
CA ASP A 155 -12.97 5.85 -12.05
C ASP A 155 -13.71 6.51 -10.88
N PRO A 156 -13.02 6.77 -9.75
CA PRO A 156 -13.61 7.42 -8.59
C PRO A 156 -14.12 8.85 -8.88
N THR A 157 -13.54 9.52 -9.88
CA THR A 157 -13.86 10.93 -10.20
C THR A 157 -15.21 11.06 -10.90
N SER A 158 -15.66 10.02 -11.63
CA SER A 158 -17.00 9.94 -12.20
C SER A 158 -18.10 9.94 -11.13
N PHE A 159 -17.81 9.46 -9.92
CA PHE A 159 -18.73 9.47 -8.78
C PHE A 159 -18.57 10.71 -7.92
N ARG A 160 -17.34 11.20 -7.74
CA ARG A 160 -17.01 12.32 -6.87
C ARG A 160 -15.89 13.15 -7.50
N ALA A 161 -16.22 14.34 -7.99
CA ALA A 161 -15.27 15.24 -8.68
C ALA A 161 -14.00 15.58 -7.87
N GLY A 162 -14.06 15.50 -6.54
CA GLY A 162 -12.92 15.72 -5.65
C GLY A 162 -12.33 14.45 -5.04
N SER A 163 -12.55 13.28 -5.64
CA SER A 163 -12.00 12.03 -5.12
C SER A 163 -10.46 12.10 -5.04
N LYS A 164 -9.91 11.69 -3.90
CA LYS A 164 -8.47 11.54 -3.70
C LYS A 164 -7.96 10.16 -4.07
N MET A 165 -8.87 9.18 -4.18
CA MET A 165 -8.52 7.84 -4.62
C MET A 165 -8.16 7.90 -6.12
N PRO A 166 -6.99 7.41 -6.54
CA PRO A 166 -6.61 7.39 -7.94
C PRO A 166 -7.48 6.41 -8.73
N PRO A 167 -7.72 6.66 -10.03
CA PRO A 167 -8.37 5.68 -10.90
C PRO A 167 -7.49 4.44 -11.03
N MET A 168 -8.09 3.26 -10.84
CA MET A 168 -7.37 1.98 -10.91
C MET A 168 -7.60 1.24 -12.22
N GLY A 169 -8.54 1.68 -13.07
CA GLY A 169 -8.91 0.96 -14.30
C GLY A 169 -7.83 0.91 -15.39
N GLU A 170 -6.76 1.71 -15.29
CA GLU A 170 -5.59 1.59 -16.17
C GLU A 170 -4.52 0.64 -15.59
N LYS A 171 -4.62 0.30 -14.30
CA LYS A 171 -3.65 -0.52 -13.57
C LYS A 171 -4.15 -1.94 -13.30
N LEU A 172 -5.45 -2.10 -13.19
CA LEU A 172 -6.11 -3.35 -12.88
C LEU A 172 -7.17 -3.62 -13.94
N SER A 173 -7.21 -4.87 -14.40
CA SER A 173 -8.30 -5.42 -15.19
C SER A 173 -9.56 -5.59 -14.34
N ASP A 174 -10.70 -5.75 -15.02
CA ASP A 174 -11.97 -6.00 -14.34
C ASP A 174 -11.92 -7.31 -13.54
N GLU A 175 -11.24 -8.35 -14.06
CA GLU A 175 -11.05 -9.62 -13.35
C GLU A 175 -10.22 -9.47 -12.06
N GLU A 176 -9.16 -8.66 -12.08
CA GLU A 176 -8.37 -8.36 -10.87
C GLU A 176 -9.20 -7.57 -9.85
N ILE A 177 -10.01 -6.61 -10.29
CA ILE A 177 -10.89 -5.85 -9.38
C ILE A 177 -11.97 -6.76 -8.78
N ASP A 178 -12.58 -7.63 -9.57
CA ASP A 178 -13.55 -8.62 -9.07
C ASP A 178 -12.90 -9.57 -8.05
N THR A 179 -11.65 -9.99 -8.31
CA THR A 179 -10.89 -10.84 -7.39
C THR A 179 -10.61 -10.12 -6.07
N ILE A 180 -10.22 -8.83 -6.11
CA ILE A 180 -10.08 -7.99 -4.90
C ILE A 180 -11.42 -7.90 -4.15
N LEU A 181 -12.53 -7.67 -4.87
CA LEU A 181 -13.86 -7.58 -4.27
C LEU A 181 -14.32 -8.91 -3.66
N ALA A 182 -13.92 -10.06 -4.22
CA ALA A 182 -14.18 -11.37 -3.64
C ALA A 182 -13.52 -11.51 -2.27
N TYR A 183 -12.25 -11.10 -2.14
CA TYR A 183 -11.55 -11.07 -0.85
C TYR A 183 -12.23 -10.10 0.14
N ILE A 184 -12.55 -8.87 -0.27
CA ILE A 184 -13.23 -7.91 0.62
C ILE A 184 -14.60 -8.45 1.06
N THR A 185 -15.32 -9.12 0.17
CA THR A 185 -16.61 -9.77 0.51
C THR A 185 -16.41 -10.89 1.52
N TRP A 186 -15.40 -11.75 1.33
CA TRP A 186 -15.04 -12.80 2.28
C TRP A 186 -14.72 -12.22 3.67
N MET A 187 -14.04 -11.07 3.74
CA MET A 187 -13.74 -10.40 5.01
C MET A 187 -14.98 -9.96 5.79
N ALA A 188 -16.13 -9.79 5.14
CA ALA A 188 -17.38 -9.42 5.80
C ALA A 188 -17.82 -10.47 6.84
N ASP A 189 -17.50 -11.75 6.62
CA ASP A 189 -17.73 -12.85 7.56
C ASP A 189 -16.59 -13.02 8.59
N HIS A 190 -15.49 -12.27 8.44
CA HIS A 190 -14.26 -12.36 9.22
C HIS A 190 -13.90 -11.01 9.89
N LYS A 191 -14.93 -10.31 10.36
CA LYS A 191 -14.77 -9.05 11.10
C LYS A 191 -14.07 -9.30 12.43
N GLN A 192 -13.02 -8.51 12.68
CA GLN A 192 -12.35 -8.45 13.97
C GLN A 192 -12.46 -7.04 14.51
N GLU A 193 -13.47 -6.81 15.34
CA GLU A 193 -13.61 -5.56 16.08
C GLU A 193 -12.44 -5.47 17.08
N GLN A 194 -11.93 -4.25 17.34
CA GLN A 194 -11.04 -4.07 18.49
C GLN A 194 -11.76 -4.62 19.73
N ALA A 195 -11.08 -5.48 20.50
CA ALA A 195 -11.47 -5.65 21.89
C ALA A 195 -11.51 -4.24 22.51
N GLU A 196 -12.65 -3.88 23.11
CA GLU A 196 -12.76 -2.62 23.84
C GLU A 196 -11.57 -2.49 24.82
N PRO A 197 -10.99 -1.28 24.95
CA PRO A 197 -9.87 -1.04 25.86
C PRO A 197 -10.20 -1.35 27.33
#